data_AF-A0A8J6XDA7-F1
#
_entry.id   AF-A0A8J6XDA7-F1
#
_cell.length_a   1.000
_cell.length_b   1.000
_cell.length_c   1.000
_cell.angle_alpha   90.00
_cell.angle_beta   90.00
_cell.angle_gamma   90.00
#
_symmetry.space_group_name_H-M   'P 1'
#
loop_
_entity.id
_entity.type
_entity.pdbx_description
1 polymer ?
#
loop_
_entity_poly.entity_id
_entity_poly.type
_entity_poly.pdbx_seq_one_letter_code
_entity_poly.pdbx_strand_id
1 'polypeptide(L)' 'MKTLQTTAKITASGELTVNIPGNMPEGEYQVVLVIEERPIEKEKSRLQDFPVISIGSWPENFSLRREDMYGDDGR' A
#
# COMPACT_ATOMS: atom_id res chain seq x y z
N MET A 1 -4.18 -32.07 -25.32
CA MET A 1 -4.12 -31.33 -24.03
C MET A 1 -4.86 -30.02 -24.23
N LYS A 2 -5.85 -29.72 -23.38
CA LYS A 2 -6.52 -28.40 -23.37
C LYS A 2 -6.26 -27.79 -21.99
N THR A 3 -5.53 -26.68 -21.94
CA THR A 3 -5.25 -25.94 -20.70
C THR A 3 -6.26 -24.81 -20.60
N LEU A 4 -7.05 -24.79 -19.53
CA LEU A 4 -8.00 -23.71 -19.27
C LEU A 4 -7.31 -22.66 -18.38
N GLN A 5 -6.99 -21.51 -18.96
CA GLN A 5 -6.49 -20.36 -18.21
C GLN A 5 -7.66 -19.43 -17.94
N THR A 6 -8.14 -19.42 -16.69
CA THR A 6 -9.27 -18.59 -16.27
C THR A 6 -8.92 -17.83 -15.01
N THR A 7 -9.54 -16.66 -14.82
CA THR A 7 -9.32 -15.82 -13.64
C THR A 7 -10.30 -16.23 -12.55
N ALA A 8 -9.78 -16.77 -11.45
CA ALA A 8 -10.58 -17.09 -10.29
C ALA A 8 -10.69 -15.86 -9.37
N LYS A 9 -11.87 -15.64 -8.79
CA LYS A 9 -12.06 -14.63 -7.73
C LYS A 9 -12.01 -15.33 -6.38
N ILE A 10 -11.23 -14.79 -5.47
CA ILE A 10 -11.28 -15.15 -4.05
C ILE A 10 -12.27 -14.20 -3.38
N THR A 11 -13.32 -14.76 -2.77
CA THR A 11 -14.30 -13.98 -2.02
C THR A 11 -13.71 -13.56 -0.67
N ALA A 12 -14.33 -12.58 0.00
CA ALA A 12 -13.88 -12.13 1.32
C ALA A 12 -13.95 -13.23 2.41
N SER A 13 -14.68 -14.32 2.16
CA SER A 13 -14.75 -15.52 3.01
C SER A 13 -13.65 -16.55 2.71
N GLY A 14 -12.79 -16.30 1.72
CA GLY A 14 -11.74 -17.23 1.31
C GLY A 14 -12.19 -18.32 0.34
N GLU A 15 -13.39 -18.21 -0.24
CA GLU A 15 -13.87 -19.18 -1.24
C GLU A 15 -13.37 -18.83 -2.64
N LEU A 16 -12.88 -19.83 -3.37
CA LEU A 16 -12.43 -19.70 -4.75
C LEU A 16 -13.57 -20.05 -5.70
N THR A 17 -14.11 -19.07 -6.42
CA THR A 17 -15.11 -19.33 -7.47
C THR A 17 -14.44 -19.33 -8.84
N VAL A 18 -14.53 -20.45 -9.55
CA VAL A 18 -14.02 -20.61 -10.92
C VAL A 18 -15.19 -20.67 -11.89
N ASN A 19 -15.24 -19.74 -12.85
CA ASN A 19 -16.23 -19.78 -13.91
C ASN A 19 -15.69 -20.63 -15.07
N ILE A 20 -16.31 -21.78 -15.30
CA ILE A 20 -16.02 -22.65 -16.44
C ILE A 20 -17.00 -22.27 -17.57
N PRO A 21 -16.51 -21.81 -18.73
CA PRO A 21 -17.39 -21.50 -19.86
C PRO A 21 -18.11 -22.78 -20.31
N GLY A 22 -19.43 -22.70 -20.44
CA GLY A 22 -20.37 -23.84 -20.55
C GLY A 22 -20.32 -24.68 -21.83
N ASN A 23 -19.14 -24.87 -22.44
CA ASN A 23 -18.97 -25.76 -23.58
C ASN A 23 -17.86 -26.79 -23.34
N MET A 24 -17.94 -27.45 -22.17
CA MET A 24 -17.06 -28.55 -21.80
C MET A 24 -17.92 -29.83 -21.77
N PRO A 25 -17.64 -30.83 -22.64
CA PRO A 25 -18.40 -32.08 -22.63
C PRO A 25 -18.20 -32.81 -21.31
N GLU A 26 -19.16 -33.65 -20.93
CA GLU A 26 -19.03 -34.51 -19.75
C GLU A 26 -17.81 -35.41 -19.90
N GLY A 27 -16.92 -35.38 -18.91
CA GLY A 27 -15.66 -36.12 -18.94
C GLY A 27 -14.79 -35.81 -17.73
N GLU A 28 -13.78 -36.65 -17.50
CA GLU A 28 -12.79 -36.42 -16.45
C GLU A 28 -11.77 -35.37 -16.87
N TYR A 29 -11.54 -34.38 -16.01
CA TYR A 29 -10.58 -33.32 -16.24
C TYR A 29 -9.64 -33.19 -15.05
N GLN A 30 -8.34 -33.22 -15.32
CA GLN A 30 -7.32 -32.88 -14.33
C GLN A 30 -7.19 -31.35 -14.24
N VAL A 31 -7.52 -30.80 -13.08
CA VAL A 31 -7.39 -29.37 -12.78
C VAL A 31 -6.14 -29.15 -11.94
N VAL A 32 -5.31 -28.20 -12.35
CA VAL A 32 -4.11 -27.78 -11.60
C VAL A 32 -4.30 -26.33 -11.18
N LEU A 33 -4.42 -26.08 -9.88
CA LEU A 33 -4.46 -24.74 -9.30
C LEU A 33 -3.06 -24.35 -8.85
N VAL A 34 -2.51 -23.30 -9.45
CA VAL A 34 -1.22 -22.72 -9.04
C VAL A 34 -1.49 -21.36 -8.43
N ILE A 35 -1.19 -21.22 -7.14
CA ILE A 35 -1.31 -19.96 -6.41
C ILE A 35 0.09 -19.35 -6.34
N GLU A 36 0.29 -18.26 -7.06
CA GLU A 36 1.50 -17.45 -6.96
C GLU A 36 1.16 -16.16 -6.22
N GLU A 37 1.85 -15.91 -5.12
CA GLU A 37 1.74 -14.65 -4.41
C GLU A 37 2.43 -13.57 -5.24
N ARG A 38 1.63 -12.72 -5.89
CA ARG A 38 2.17 -11.52 -6.54
C ARG A 38 2.40 -10.47 -5.46
N PRO A 39 3.61 -9.86 -5.39
CA PRO A 39 3.82 -8.74 -4.50
C PRO A 39 2.79 -7.68 -4.86
N ILE A 40 1.93 -7.33 -3.89
CA ILE A 40 1.02 -6.22 -4.02
C ILE A 40 1.92 -5.00 -4.21
N GLU A 41 1.92 -4.40 -5.41
CA GLU A 41 2.47 -3.08 -5.59
C GLU A 41 1.75 -2.18 -4.59
N LYS A 42 2.43 -1.84 -3.49
CA LYS A 42 1.92 -0.86 -2.54
C LYS A 42 1.72 0.40 -3.34
N GLU A 43 0.47 0.72 -3.62
CA GLU A 43 0.06 1.96 -4.25
C GLU A 43 0.82 3.08 -3.52
N LYS A 44 1.70 3.78 -4.24
CA LYS A 44 2.51 4.84 -3.66
C LYS A 44 1.54 5.81 -3.03
N SER A 45 1.55 5.89 -1.69
CA SER A 45 0.65 6.80 -0.99
C SER A 45 0.91 8.19 -1.54
N ARG A 46 -0.16 8.89 -1.93
CA ARG A 46 -0.14 10.31 -2.36
C ARG A 46 0.51 11.25 -1.32
N LEU A 47 0.79 10.73 -0.13
CA LEU A 47 1.42 11.41 0.99
C LEU A 47 2.96 11.47 0.90
N GLN A 48 3.57 10.96 -0.16
CA GLN A 48 5.03 10.99 -0.32
C GLN A 48 5.55 12.30 -0.96
N ASP A 49 4.67 13.15 -1.45
CA ASP A 49 5.03 14.35 -2.24
C ASP A 49 4.56 15.65 -1.56
N PHE A 50 4.89 15.81 -0.28
CA PHE A 50 4.68 17.08 0.42
C PHE A 50 5.88 18.00 0.23
N PRO A 51 5.65 19.31 0.02
CA PRO A 51 6.73 20.27 -0.03
C PRO A 51 7.48 20.28 1.31
N VAL A 52 8.77 19.97 1.27
CA VAL A 52 9.65 20.02 2.43
C VAL A 52 10.19 21.44 2.54
N ILE A 53 9.80 22.16 3.60
CA ILE A 53 10.45 23.42 3.95
C ILE A 53 11.72 23.12 4.75
N SER A 54 12.87 23.61 4.27
CA SER A 54 14.14 23.55 5.00
C SER A 54 14.50 24.94 5.47
N ILE A 55 14.49 25.15 6.79
CA ILE A 55 14.77 26.45 7.43
C ILE A 55 16.16 26.35 8.08
N GLY A 56 17.18 26.06 7.26
CA GLY A 56 18.59 26.08 7.67
C GLY A 56 18.92 25.33 8.97
N SER A 57 20.09 25.64 9.54
CA SER A 57 20.43 25.21 10.89
C SER A 57 19.88 26.21 11.92
N TRP A 58 19.40 25.70 13.05
CA TRP A 58 19.00 26.55 14.17
C TRP A 58 20.22 27.32 14.72
N PRO A 59 20.11 28.61 15.06
CA PRO A 59 21.25 29.37 15.57
C PRO A 59 21.65 28.87 16.97
N GLU A 60 22.96 28.67 17.18
CA GLU A 60 23.50 28.03 18.40
C GLU A 60 23.13 28.74 19.71
N ASN A 61 22.93 30.06 19.67
CA ASN A 61 22.63 30.89 20.85
C ASN A 61 21.26 31.55 20.79
N PHE A 62 20.33 30.99 19.99
CA PHE A 62 18.99 31.54 19.89
C PHE A 62 18.13 31.12 21.10
N SER A 63 17.86 32.08 21.98
CA SER A 63 17.00 31.88 23.15
C SER A 63 15.56 32.27 22.83
N LEU A 64 14.62 31.42 23.26
CA LEU A 64 13.17 31.66 23.22
C LEU A 64 12.61 31.98 24.61
N ARG A 65 13.47 32.32 25.56
CA ARG A 65 13.05 32.74 26.90
C ARG A 65 12.41 34.12 26.82
N ARG A 66 11.43 34.37 27.69
CA ARG A 66 10.70 35.65 27.71
C ARG A 66 11.62 36.80 28.05
N GLU A 67 12.55 36.59 28.96
CA GLU A 67 13.56 37.55 29.38
C GLU A 67 14.38 38.01 28.15
N ASP A 68 14.84 37.07 27.32
CA ASP A 68 15.66 37.34 26.14
C ASP A 68 14.84 37.91 24.96
N MET A 69 13.56 37.54 24.84
CA MET A 69 12.67 38.01 23.77
C MET A 69 12.04 39.37 24.06
N TYR A 70 11.70 39.66 25.32
CA TYR A 70 10.90 40.81 25.72
C TYR A 70 11.63 41.76 26.68
N GLY A 71 12.85 41.43 27.10
CA GLY A 71 13.58 42.23 28.09
C GLY A 71 12.90 42.24 29.47
N ASP A 72 12.06 41.24 29.74
CA ASP A 72 11.25 41.12 30.94
C ASP A 72 12.05 40.37 32.02
N ASP A 73 12.92 41.08 32.75
CA ASP A 73 13.75 40.53 33.82
C ASP A 73 13.03 40.47 35.18
N GLY A 74 11.69 40.57 35.18
CA GLY A 74 10.84 40.45 36.36
C GLY A 74 10.88 41.67 37.28
N ARG A 75 11.11 42.87 36.74
CA ARG A 75 11.15 44.14 37.48
C ARG A 75 10.03 45.11 37.12
#